data_AF-A0A3D0REV7-F1
#
_entry.id   AF-A0A3D0REV7-F1
#
_cell.length_a   1.000
_cell.length_b   1.000
_cell.length_c   1.000
_cell.angle_alpha   90.00
_cell.angle_beta   90.00
_cell.angle_gamma   90.00
#
_symmetry.space_group_name_H-M   'P 1'
#
loop_
_entity.id
_entity.type
_entity.pdbx_description
1 polymer ?
#
loop_
_entity_poly.entity_id
_entity_poly.type
_entity_poly.pdbx_seq_one_letter_code
_entity_poly.pdbx_strand_id
1 'polypeptide(L)' 'SAICKFNVGTELRQTFGAALRQTLADAPDMFDRGQILRATKPALTAMAAEVMRNFI' A
#
# COMPACT_ATOMS: atom_id res chain seq x y z
N SER A 1 -28.76 -3.80 12.99
CA SER A 1 -27.43 -3.28 13.32
C SER A 1 -26.73 -2.94 12.02
N ALA A 2 -26.42 -1.67 11.76
CA ALA A 2 -25.63 -1.29 10.59
C ALA A 2 -24.15 -1.60 10.89
N ILE A 3 -23.42 -2.15 9.92
CA ILE A 3 -21.97 -2.33 10.07
C ILE A 3 -21.31 -0.96 9.97
N CYS A 4 -20.67 -0.50 11.06
CA CYS A 4 -20.02 0.82 11.13
C CYS A 4 -18.49 0.76 11.05
N LYS A 5 -17.90 -0.43 10.87
CA LYS A 5 -16.44 -0.60 10.86
C LYS A 5 -16.03 -1.80 10.02
N PHE A 6 -15.11 -1.55 9.08
CA PHE A 6 -14.54 -2.57 8.22
C PHE A 6 -13.05 -2.76 8.53
N ASN A 7 -12.58 -4.01 8.45
CA ASN A 7 -11.17 -4.36 8.52
C ASN A 7 -10.68 -4.66 7.12
N VAL A 8 -9.64 -3.96 6.67
CA VAL A 8 -9.05 -4.18 5.35
C VAL A 8 -7.54 -4.26 5.51
N GLY A 9 -7.02 -5.46 5.33
CA GLY A 9 -5.61 -5.74 5.60
C GLY A 9 -4.93 -6.59 4.55
N THR A 10 -5.68 -7.41 3.80
CA THR A 10 -5.10 -8.27 2.77
C THR A 10 -4.66 -7.45 1.57
N GLU A 11 -5.55 -6.59 1.08
CA GLU A 11 -5.39 -5.71 -0.07
C GLU A 11 -4.25 -4.72 0.15
N LEU A 12 -4.19 -4.11 1.34
CA LEU A 12 -3.11 -3.20 1.71
C LEU A 12 -1.74 -3.91 1.79
N ARG A 13 -1.68 -5.11 2.38
CA ARG A 13 -0.41 -5.88 2.47
C ARG A 13 0.07 -6.33 1.10
N GLN A 14 -0.84 -6.80 0.25
CA GLN A 14 -0.51 -7.20 -1.13
C GLN A 14 0.00 -6.01 -1.94
N THR A 15 -0.68 -4.86 -1.87
CA THR A 15 -0.27 -3.62 -2.54
C THR A 15 1.10 -3.15 -2.07
N PHE A 16 1.33 -3.12 -0.75
CA PHE A 16 2.64 -2.78 -0.19
C PHE A 16 3.74 -3.72 -0.72
N GLY A 17 3.50 -5.03 -0.65
CA GLY A 17 4.48 -6.03 -1.08
C GLY A 17 4.81 -5.93 -2.58
N ALA A 18 3.81 -5.66 -3.42
CA ALA A 18 4.02 -5.45 -4.85
C ALA A 18 4.85 -4.18 -5.11
N ALA A 19 4.47 -3.05 -4.50
CA ALA A 19 5.20 -1.78 -4.64
C ALA A 19 6.64 -1.88 -4.12
N LEU A 20 6.86 -2.58 -3.01
CA LEU A 20 8.18 -2.82 -2.44
C LEU A 20 9.06 -3.63 -3.41
N ARG A 21 8.54 -4.76 -3.92
CA ARG A 21 9.27 -5.60 -4.87
C ARG A 21 9.64 -4.84 -6.14
N GLN A 22 8.71 -4.06 -6.69
CA GLN A 22 8.97 -3.23 -7.87
C GLN A 22 10.03 -2.17 -7.58
N THR A 23 9.91 -1.45 -6.47
CA THR A 23 10.88 -0.40 -6.06
C THR A 23 12.31 -0.95 -5.98
N LEU A 24 12.47 -2.14 -5.37
CA LEU A 24 13.79 -2.79 -5.23
C LEU A 24 14.30 -3.39 -6.55
N ALA A 25 13.40 -3.83 -7.43
CA ALA A 25 13.78 -4.30 -8.77
C ALA A 25 14.27 -3.15 -9.66
N ASP A 26 13.61 -1.98 -9.57
CA ASP A 26 13.95 -0.78 -10.35
C ASP A 26 15.22 -0.08 -9.86
N ALA A 27 15.53 -0.21 -8.57
CA ALA A 27 16.72 0.38 -7.96
C ALA A 27 17.41 -0.61 -6.98
N PRO A 28 18.16 -1.59 -7.51
CA PRO A 28 18.77 -2.66 -6.70
C PRO A 28 19.73 -2.17 -5.61
N ASP A 29 20.38 -1.03 -5.83
CA ASP A 29 21.33 -0.44 -4.89
C ASP A 29 20.65 0.44 -3.82
N MET A 30 19.31 0.60 -3.86
CA MET A 30 18.58 1.35 -2.85
C MET A 30 18.44 0.54 -1.56
N PHE A 31 19.12 0.98 -0.50
CA PHE A 31 19.05 0.34 0.83
C PHE A 31 18.50 1.28 1.92
N ASP A 32 18.41 2.59 1.66
CA ASP A 32 17.85 3.52 2.65
C ASP A 32 16.38 3.22 2.89
N ARG A 33 16.08 2.74 4.09
CA ARG A 33 14.72 2.36 4.50
C ARG A 33 13.73 3.50 4.33
N GLY A 34 14.14 4.73 4.65
CA GLY A 34 13.26 5.90 4.56
C GLY A 34 12.83 6.16 3.11
N GLN A 35 13.78 6.08 2.19
CA GLN A 35 13.57 6.21 0.76
C GLN A 35 12.67 5.08 0.23
N ILE A 36 12.96 3.83 0.57
CA ILE A 36 12.15 2.66 0.18
C ILE A 36 10.70 2.83 0.65
N LEU A 37 10.49 3.16 1.93
CA LEU A 37 9.14 3.31 2.47
C LEU A 37 8.38 4.48 1.83
N ARG A 38 9.05 5.62 1.57
CA ARG A 38 8.45 6.75 0.85
C ARG A 38 8.00 6.34 -0.56
N ALA A 39 8.78 5.53 -1.26
CA ALA A 39 8.44 5.06 -2.61
C ALA A 39 7.19 4.17 -2.62
N THR A 40 6.95 3.37 -1.56
CA THR A 40 5.74 2.51 -1.48
C THR A 40 4.45 3.25 -1.08
N LYS A 41 4.57 4.41 -0.43
CA LYS A 41 3.43 5.15 0.17
C LYS A 41 2.36 5.60 -0.83
N PRO A 42 2.67 6.06 -2.07
CA PRO A 42 1.65 6.45 -3.04
C PRO A 42 0.70 5.31 -3.40
N ALA A 43 1.23 4.10 -3.66
CA ALA A 43 0.42 2.92 -3.99
C ALA A 43 -0.55 2.55 -2.85
N LEU A 44 -0.08 2.60 -1.60
CA LEU A 44 -0.93 2.35 -0.44
C LEU A 44 -2.03 3.41 -0.27
N THR A 45 -1.71 4.68 -0.54
CA THR A 45 -2.68 5.77 -0.46
C THR A 45 -3.78 5.61 -1.50
N ALA A 46 -3.40 5.22 -2.73
CA ALA A 46 -4.35 4.94 -3.81
C ALA A 46 -5.29 3.77 -3.47
N MET A 47 -4.73 2.64 -3.01
CA MET A 47 -5.52 1.46 -2.60
C MET A 47 -6.45 1.79 -1.43
N ALA A 48 -5.98 2.51 -0.41
CA ALA A 48 -6.83 2.92 0.71
C ALA A 48 -7.99 3.80 0.24
N ALA A 49 -7.74 4.73 -0.69
CA ALA A 49 -8.78 5.58 -1.26
C ALA A 49 -9.80 4.77 -2.08
N GLU A 50 -9.36 3.77 -2.83
CA GLU A 50 -10.24 2.85 -3.57
C GLU A 50 -11.12 2.02 -2.64
N VAL A 51 -10.53 1.43 -1.60
CA VAL A 51 -11.25 0.70 -0.55
C VAL A 51 -12.34 1.58 0.07
N MET A 52 -12.01 2.82 0.43
CA MET A 52 -12.99 3.75 1.01
C MET A 52 -14.14 4.07 0.04
N ARG A 53 -13.84 4.29 -1.25
CA ARG A 53 -14.87 4.52 -2.27
C ARG A 53 -15.80 3.33 -2.48
N ASN A 54 -15.33 2.11 -2.25
CA ASN A 54 -16.15 0.90 -2.42
C ASN A 54 -17.09 0.63 -1.23
N PHE A 55 -16.90 1.33 -0.09
CA PHE A 55 -17.73 1.21 1.11
C PHE A 55 -18.72 2.37 1.30
N ILE A 56 -18.57 3.46 0.56
CA ILE A 56 -19.46 4.63 0.57
C ILE A 56 -20.44 4.50 -0.60
#